data_AF-A0A258KDZ5-F1
#
_entry.id   AF-A0A258KDZ5-F1
#
_cell.length_a   1.000
_cell.length_b   1.000
_cell.length_c   1.000
_cell.angle_alpha   90.00
_cell.angle_beta   90.00
_cell.angle_gamma   90.00
#
_symmetry.space_group_name_H-M   'P 1'
#
loop_
_entity.id
_entity.type
_entity.pdbx_description
1 polymer ?
#
loop_
_entity_poly.entity_id
_entity_poly.type
_entity_poly.pdbx_seq_one_letter_code
_entity_poly.pdbx_strand_id
1 'polypeptide(L)'
;EQYGIKAAVFSDCGTAGLLDDVDRQSSAGVFDPNIRDNLGLRASAGISIDWKSPMGPIRFDFSKILSKEDYDRTETFRFSTSTRFQ
;
A
#
# COMPACT_ATOMS: atom_id res chain seq x y z
N GLU A 1 16.20 27.77 -8.73
CA GLU A 1 15.58 26.64 -9.47
C GLU A 1 16.64 25.56 -9.58
N GLN A 2 16.61 24.38 -8.96
CA GLN A 2 15.51 23.47 -8.71
C GLN A 2 16.10 22.41 -7.75
N TYR A 3 15.73 22.39 -6.46
CA TYR A 3 16.28 21.47 -5.44
C TYR A 3 16.01 19.97 -5.73
N GLY A 4 15.49 19.64 -6.92
CA GLY A 4 15.10 18.29 -7.30
C GLY A 4 13.97 17.71 -6.45
N ILE A 5 13.30 18.56 -5.66
CA ILE A 5 12.19 18.20 -4.77
C ILE A 5 10.89 18.39 -5.54
N LYS A 6 10.09 17.34 -5.59
CA LYS A 6 8.69 17.36 -6.04
C LYS A 6 7.82 16.94 -4.86
N ALA A 7 6.72 17.64 -4.67
CA ALA A 7 5.69 17.24 -3.73
C ALA A 7 4.43 16.90 -4.52
N ALA A 8 3.74 15.85 -4.12
CA ALA A 8 2.43 15.49 -4.65
C ALA A 8 1.49 15.11 -3.51
N VAL A 9 0.19 15.26 -3.75
CA VAL A 9 -0.87 14.75 -2.88
C VAL A 9 -1.53 13.60 -3.62
N PHE A 10 -1.84 12.53 -2.91
CA PHE A 10 -2.47 11.36 -3.48
C PHE A 10 -3.64 10.89 -2.61
N SER A 11 -4.56 10.18 -3.24
CA SER A 11 -5.67 9.50 -2.59
C SER A 11 -5.92 8.19 -3.30
N ASP A 12 -5.88 7.10 -2.57
CA ASP A 12 -6.06 5.76 -3.10
C ASP A 12 -7.31 5.14 -2.47
N CYS A 13 -8.08 4.42 -3.27
CA CYS A 13 -9.17 3.59 -2.78
C CYS A 13 -9.21 2.28 -3.57
N GLY A 14 -9.55 1.20 -2.88
CA GLY A 14 -9.60 -0.12 -3.47
C GLY A 14 -10.25 -1.12 -2.54
N THR A 15 -10.63 -2.26 -3.08
CA THR A 15 -11.13 -3.39 -2.31
C THR A 15 -10.45 -4.66 -2.81
N ALA A 16 -10.34 -5.64 -1.93
CA ALA A 16 -9.80 -6.95 -2.24
C ALA A 16 -10.69 -7.99 -1.55
N GLY A 17 -11.22 -8.93 -2.33
CA GLY A 17 -12.22 -9.90 -1.91
C GLY A 17 -12.77 -10.70 -3.08
N LEU A 18 -13.84 -11.46 -2.87
CA LEU A 18 -14.49 -12.33 -3.86
C LEU A 18 -13.58 -13.46 -4.38
N LEU A 19 -12.98 -14.19 -3.45
CA LEU A 19 -12.25 -15.41 -3.80
C LEU A 19 -13.23 -16.52 -4.15
N ASP A 20 -12.94 -17.29 -5.19
CA ASP A 20 -13.72 -18.47 -5.53
C ASP A 20 -13.64 -19.50 -4.40
N ASP A 21 -14.69 -20.30 -4.21
CA ASP A 21 -14.76 -21.28 -3.14
C ASP A 21 -13.58 -22.27 -3.13
N VAL A 22 -13.04 -22.59 -4.32
CA VAL A 22 -11.86 -23.47 -4.48
C VAL A 22 -10.58 -22.85 -3.90
N ASP A 23 -10.45 -21.53 -3.90
CA ASP A 23 -9.29 -20.81 -3.35
C ASP A 23 -9.41 -20.57 -1.84
N ARG A 24 -10.61 -20.81 -1.31
CA ARG A 24 -10.93 -20.66 0.12
C ARG A 24 -10.95 -21.99 0.85
N GLN A 25 -10.89 -23.10 0.11
CA GLN A 25 -10.97 -24.44 0.65
C GLN A 25 -9.60 -25.13 0.61
N SER A 26 -9.29 -25.87 1.66
CA SER A 26 -8.19 -26.84 1.65
C SER A 26 -8.50 -28.01 0.70
N SER A 27 -7.50 -28.85 0.39
CA SER A 27 -7.68 -30.07 -0.42
C SER A 27 -8.76 -31.04 0.11
N ALA A 28 -9.20 -30.88 1.36
CA ALA A 28 -10.27 -31.66 2.00
C ALA A 28 -11.67 -31.01 1.88
N GLY A 29 -11.81 -29.89 1.16
CA GLY A 29 -13.09 -29.17 1.01
C GLY A 29 -13.50 -28.33 2.21
N VAL A 30 -12.60 -28.11 3.17
CA VAL A 30 -12.85 -27.31 4.37
C VAL A 30 -12.43 -25.87 4.14
N PHE A 31 -13.34 -24.92 4.38
CA PHE A 31 -13.08 -23.48 4.30
C PHE A 31 -12.08 -23.04 5.38
N ASP A 32 -11.05 -22.29 4.98
CA ASP A 32 -10.06 -21.72 5.89
C ASP A 32 -10.63 -20.47 6.60
N PRO A 33 -10.78 -20.47 7.94
CA PRO A 33 -11.30 -19.32 8.68
C PRO A 33 -10.36 -18.10 8.69
N ASN A 34 -9.11 -18.26 8.25
CA ASN A 34 -8.15 -17.17 8.09
C ASN A 34 -8.33 -16.42 6.76
N ILE A 35 -9.02 -17.01 5.77
CA ILE A 35 -9.27 -16.38 4.48
C ILE A 35 -10.53 -15.51 4.57
N ARG A 36 -10.30 -14.23 4.85
CA ARG A 36 -11.31 -13.17 4.87
C ARG A 36 -11.34 -12.49 3.50
N ASP A 37 -12.41 -12.68 2.76
CA ASP A 37 -12.61 -12.10 1.42
C ASP A 37 -13.72 -11.05 1.39
N ASN A 38 -14.07 -10.52 2.56
CA ASN A 38 -15.12 -9.53 2.68
C ASN A 38 -14.74 -8.35 1.77
N LEU A 39 -15.67 -7.88 0.93
CA LEU A 39 -15.46 -6.82 -0.06
C LEU A 39 -15.36 -5.44 0.63
N GLY A 40 -14.54 -5.36 1.68
CA GLY A 40 -14.29 -4.18 2.50
C GLY A 40 -13.55 -3.13 1.67
N LEU A 41 -14.07 -1.91 1.69
CA LEU A 41 -13.46 -0.78 1.02
C LEU A 41 -12.29 -0.27 1.86
N ARG A 42 -11.11 -0.21 1.25
CA ARG A 42 -9.90 0.36 1.84
C ARG A 42 -9.60 1.67 1.14
N ALA A 43 -9.31 2.70 1.92
CA ALA A 43 -9.04 4.03 1.39
C ALA A 43 -7.92 4.70 2.20
N SER A 44 -7.07 5.43 1.51
CA SER A 44 -5.98 6.21 2.08
C SER A 44 -5.81 7.53 1.35
N ALA A 45 -5.25 8.52 2.04
CA ALA A 45 -4.86 9.79 1.43
C ALA A 45 -3.53 10.21 2.03
N GLY A 46 -2.69 10.86 1.24
CA GLY A 46 -1.33 11.14 1.64
C GLY A 46 -0.61 12.18 0.81
N ILE A 47 0.62 12.44 1.21
CA ILE A 47 1.54 13.35 0.55
C ILE A 47 2.81 12.57 0.23
N SER A 48 3.30 12.68 -1.00
CA SER A 48 4.59 12.14 -1.41
C SER A 48 5.58 13.27 -1.66
N ILE A 49 6.82 13.04 -1.23
CA ILE A 49 7.94 13.94 -1.46
C ILE A 49 9.02 13.13 -2.19
N ASP A 50 9.24 13.47 -3.45
CA ASP A 50 10.31 12.92 -4.27
C ASP A 50 11.48 13.89 -4.27
N TRP A 51 12.60 13.49 -3.68
CA TRP A 51 13.82 14.27 -3.61
C TRP A 51 14.92 13.61 -4.42
N LYS A 52 15.36 14.28 -5.49
CA LYS A 52 16.60 13.91 -6.20
C LYS A 52 17.81 14.37 -5.40
N SER A 53 18.19 13.58 -4.40
CA SER A 53 19.36 13.85 -3.59
C SER A 53 20.66 13.56 -4.37
N PRO A 54 21.81 14.16 -3.98
CA PRO A 54 23.11 13.86 -4.58
C PRO A 54 23.53 12.38 -4.46
N MET A 55 22.96 11.65 -3.49
CA MET A 55 23.23 10.23 -3.24
C MET A 55 22.26 9.29 -3.96
N GLY A 56 21.29 9.83 -4.69
CA GLY A 56 20.27 9.09 -5.42
C GLY A 56 18.85 9.60 -5.19
N PRO A 57 17.86 9.13 -5.98
CA PRO A 57 16.45 9.45 -5.77
C PRO A 57 15.95 8.86 -4.45
N ILE A 58 15.41 9.73 -3.60
CA ILE A 58 14.76 9.39 -2.34
C ILE A 58 13.29 9.75 -2.46
N ARG A 59 12.40 8.86 -2.01
CA ARG A 59 10.97 9.13 -1.93
C ARG A 59 10.45 8.85 -0.52
N PHE A 60 9.74 9.83 0.01
CA PHE A 60 9.01 9.74 1.27
C PHE A 60 7.51 9.80 0.98
N ASP A 61 6.77 8.79 1.40
CA ASP A 61 5.32 8.78 1.33
C ASP A 61 4.75 8.81 2.75
N PHE A 62 3.93 9.82 3.04
CA PHE A 62 3.17 9.94 4.26
C PHE A 62 1.71 9.71 3.95
N SER A 63 1.14 8.61 4.45
CA SER A 63 -0.24 8.23 4.19
C SER A 63 -1.04 8.18 5.49
N LYS A 64 -2.28 8.63 5.41
CA LYS A 64 -3.31 8.46 6.43
C LYS A 64 -4.37 7.51 5.88
N ILE A 65 -4.68 6.50 6.67
CA ILE A 65 -5.65 5.48 6.29
C ILE A 65 -7.03 5.96 6.73
N LEU A 66 -7.93 6.09 5.76
CA LEU A 66 -9.29 6.59 5.92
C LEU A 66 -10.28 5.46 6.18
N SER A 67 -10.05 4.30 5.54
CA SER A 67 -10.85 3.09 5.73
C SER A 67 -9.93 1.87 5.77
N LYS A 68 -10.09 1.03 6.79
CA LYS A 68 -9.34 -0.21 7.02
C LYS A 68 -10.23 -1.24 7.67
N GLU A 69 -9.88 -2.50 7.49
CA GLU A 69 -10.45 -3.62 8.23
C GLU A 69 -9.61 -3.93 9.48
N ASP A 70 -10.20 -4.61 10.47
CA ASP A 70 -9.54 -4.89 11.76
C ASP A 70 -8.29 -5.78 11.62
N TYR A 71 -8.25 -6.58 10.56
CA TYR A 71 -7.14 -7.47 10.24
C TYR A 71 -6.08 -6.81 9.32
N ASP A 72 -6.28 -5.55 8.90
CA ASP A 72 -5.33 -4.86 8.03
C ASP A 72 -4.09 -4.39 8.79
N ARG A 73 -2.91 -4.56 8.17
CA ARG A 73 -1.65 -3.99 8.66
C ARG A 73 -1.46 -2.60 8.05
N THR A 74 -1.50 -1.58 8.91
CA THR A 74 -1.43 -0.17 8.50
C THR A 74 0.01 0.33 8.44
N GLU A 75 0.45 0.83 7.29
CA GLU A 75 1.73 1.52 7.13
C GLU A 75 1.47 2.99 6.74
N THR A 76 1.80 3.93 7.64
CA THR A 76 1.54 5.37 7.46
C THR A 76 2.75 6.15 6.94
N PHE A 77 3.93 5.54 6.94
CA PHE A 77 5.16 6.14 6.46
C PHE A 77 5.95 5.11 5.65
N ARG A 78 6.34 5.48 4.43
CA ARG A 78 7.20 4.68 3.57
C ARG A 78 8.38 5.52 3.13
N PHE A 79 9.57 4.93 3.26
CA PHE A 79 10.81 5.46 2.72
C PHE A 79 11.32 4.49 1.66
N SER A 80 11.67 5.01 0.49
CA SER A 80 12.35 4.24 -0.54
C SER A 80 13.54 5.01 -1.10
N THR A 81 14.63 4.29 -1.31
CA THR A 81 15.83 4.77 -1.98
C THR A 81 16.11 3.85 -3.15
N SER A 82 16.33 4.41 -4.33
CA SER A 82 16.66 3.63 -5.53
C SER A 82 18.09 3.95 -5.95
N THR A 83 19.04 3.16 -5.48
CA THR A 83 20.43 3.22 -5.95
C THR A 83 20.64 2.23 -7.09
N ARG A 84 20.92 2.73 -8.30
CA ARG A 84 21.47 1.89 -9.38
C ARG A 84 22.97 1.81 -9.17
N PHE A 85 23.47 0.62 -8.83
CA PHE A 85 24.91 0.32 -8.90
C PHE A 85 25.22 0.01 -10.38
N GLN A 86 26.14 0.78 -10.98
CA GLN A 86 26.77 0.44 -12.25
C GLN A 86 28.09 -0.27 -12.00
#